data_AF-A0AAN7BL19-F1
#
_entry.id   AF-A0AAN7BL19-F1
#
_cell.length_a   1.000
_cell.length_b   1.000
_cell.length_c   1.000
_cell.angle_alpha   90.00
_cell.angle_beta   90.00
_cell.angle_gamma   90.00
#
_symmetry.space_group_name_H-M   'P 1'
#
loop_
_entity.id
_entity.type
_entity.pdbx_description
1 polymer ?
#
loop_
_entity_poly.entity_id
_entity_poly.type
_entity_poly.pdbx_seq_one_letter_code
_entity_poly.pdbx_strand_id
1 'polypeptide(L)'
;MKFSTLIMASLVKAATITRQTEVPAPGPDGKYTISAPGIKAQFIPYGATLTNLYVKDKNGQDIDVVLGYDDLDWYPKDPGHPVYNAIPGRYANRVANGEYTIDGVTYKTEKNDGPNTLHSGTNNWSFRYWDVTAVSDDSITFSIVDKSNSSLGFLGRVKSSVTYSVTDSTWKIKITATSPEQKTPILLTQHTYFRLDAFKDPSTEKIWDHTLYLPYSKRYLEADQNSIPTGKIITAAPSSINDFASEPDLLLGHSKNDPAFAGNCGANGACEGYNGYWLIEDAPKDAVVLTLASPFSGVKAELKTDQPGVVLYSCNWMDGSNSVKSNQGFKKDQKVVRSSCIAIEAHDYPDGINHPEWGRLDKQIFGPGQTYTQETSWTFGLI
;
A
#
# COMPACT_ATOMS: atom_id res chain seq x y z
N MET A 1 -40.55 57.16 47.39
CA MET A 1 -39.39 56.23 47.42
C MET A 1 -39.91 54.80 47.26
N LYS A 2 -39.70 54.18 46.11
CA LYS A 2 -39.81 52.73 45.91
C LYS A 2 -38.61 52.35 45.03
N PHE A 3 -37.67 51.61 45.61
CA PHE A 3 -36.47 51.14 44.91
C PHE A 3 -36.82 49.90 44.09
N SER A 4 -36.58 49.96 42.78
CA SER A 4 -36.56 48.78 41.90
C SER A 4 -35.16 48.21 41.87
N THR A 5 -35.00 46.96 42.29
CA THR A 5 -33.73 46.23 42.20
C THR A 5 -33.75 45.40 40.92
N LEU A 6 -32.94 45.79 39.93
CA LEU A 6 -32.65 44.97 38.75
C LEU A 6 -31.61 43.91 39.15
N ILE A 7 -31.94 42.62 38.99
CA ILE A 7 -30.99 41.52 39.12
C ILE A 7 -30.46 41.22 37.71
N MET A 8 -29.20 41.59 37.44
CA MET A 8 -28.47 41.11 36.26
C MET A 8 -27.98 39.68 36.54
N ALA A 9 -28.48 38.71 35.78
CA ALA A 9 -27.91 37.37 35.74
C ALA A 9 -26.72 37.34 34.79
N SER A 10 -25.51 37.19 35.33
CA SER A 10 -24.29 36.98 34.57
C SER A 10 -24.18 35.52 34.12
N LEU A 11 -24.38 35.26 32.82
CA LEU A 11 -24.10 33.98 32.18
C LEU A 11 -22.57 33.83 31.98
N VAL A 12 -21.94 33.01 32.82
CA VAL A 12 -20.56 32.56 32.59
C VAL A 12 -20.61 31.38 31.62
N LYS A 13 -20.19 31.58 30.37
CA LYS A 13 -19.88 30.47 29.45
C LYS A 13 -18.58 29.82 29.92
N ALA A 14 -18.67 28.60 30.46
CA ALA A 14 -17.51 27.76 30.66
C ALA A 14 -16.92 27.41 29.28
N ALA A 15 -15.76 27.97 28.95
CA ALA A 15 -14.97 27.55 27.82
C ALA A 15 -14.30 26.22 28.17
N THR A 16 -14.75 25.13 27.56
CA THR A 16 -14.07 23.85 27.65
C THR A 16 -12.73 23.99 26.92
N ILE A 17 -11.65 24.14 27.68
CA ILE A 17 -10.29 24.05 27.14
C ILE A 17 -10.07 22.58 26.80
N THR A 18 -10.30 22.20 25.54
CA THR A 18 -9.77 20.96 24.98
C THR A 18 -8.25 21.09 24.99
N ARG A 19 -7.60 20.43 25.95
CA ARG A 19 -6.16 20.14 25.85
C ARG A 19 -5.97 19.36 24.55
N GLN A 20 -5.44 20.01 23.51
CA GLN A 20 -4.77 19.27 22.44
C GLN A 20 -3.62 18.52 23.12
N THR A 21 -3.75 17.21 23.24
CA THR A 21 -2.62 16.36 23.59
C THR A 21 -1.58 16.55 22.48
N GLU A 22 -0.45 17.16 22.85
CA GLU A 22 0.67 17.39 21.94
C GLU A 22 1.13 16.03 21.39
N VAL A 23 1.29 15.93 20.07
CA VAL A 23 1.77 14.72 19.43
C VAL A 23 3.22 14.49 19.88
N PRO A 24 3.56 13.32 20.45
CA PRO A 24 4.93 13.03 20.87
C PRO A 24 5.91 13.23 19.71
N ALA A 25 7.12 13.69 20.00
CA ALA A 25 8.20 13.72 19.02
C ALA A 25 8.61 12.27 18.63
N PRO A 26 9.20 12.07 17.43
CA PRO A 26 9.76 10.77 17.06
C PRO A 26 10.91 10.37 18.02
N GLY A 27 11.25 9.08 18.00
CA GLY A 27 12.39 8.57 18.75
C GLY A 27 13.73 9.17 18.32
N PRO A 28 14.83 8.87 19.05
CA PRO A 28 16.17 9.36 18.71
C PRO A 28 16.68 8.95 17.32
N ASP A 29 16.11 7.90 16.74
CA ASP A 29 16.36 7.43 15.37
C ASP A 29 15.54 8.17 14.30
N GLY A 30 14.76 9.19 14.70
CA GLY A 30 13.90 9.97 13.81
C GLY A 30 12.60 9.27 13.41
N LYS A 31 12.27 8.11 14.00
CA LYS A 31 11.10 7.31 13.65
C LYS A 31 10.04 7.31 14.74
N TYR A 32 8.78 7.23 14.35
CA TYR A 32 7.68 6.90 15.25
C TYR A 32 7.58 5.39 15.38
N THR A 33 7.50 4.86 16.61
CA THR A 33 7.43 3.41 16.84
C THR A 33 6.11 3.08 17.53
N ILE A 34 5.42 2.07 17.01
CA ILE A 34 4.29 1.42 17.67
C ILE A 34 4.61 -0.07 17.86
N SER A 35 4.09 -0.67 18.93
CA SER A 35 4.38 -2.07 19.26
C SER A 35 3.24 -2.75 19.98
N ALA A 36 3.14 -4.06 19.77
CA ALA A 36 2.27 -4.97 20.49
C ALA A 36 3.03 -6.31 20.67
N PRO A 37 2.53 -7.27 21.47
CA PRO A 37 3.13 -8.59 21.54
C PRO A 37 3.36 -9.19 20.13
N GLY A 38 4.59 -9.61 19.86
CA GLY A 38 4.98 -10.26 18.60
C GLY A 38 5.23 -9.34 17.40
N ILE A 39 4.97 -8.03 17.50
CA ILE A 39 5.09 -7.11 16.37
C ILE A 39 5.51 -5.70 16.77
N LYS A 40 6.42 -5.10 15.99
CA LYS A 40 6.84 -3.71 16.14
C LYS A 40 6.94 -3.05 14.77
N ALA A 41 6.33 -1.88 14.61
CA ALA A 41 6.34 -1.13 13.37
C ALA A 41 6.94 0.26 13.59
N GLN A 42 7.71 0.74 12.63
CA GLN A 42 8.30 2.07 12.65
C GLN A 42 7.91 2.88 11.42
N PHE A 43 7.69 4.18 11.61
CA PHE A 43 7.16 5.07 10.58
C PHE A 43 7.86 6.41 10.53
N ILE A 44 7.78 7.06 9.36
CA ILE A 44 8.15 8.46 9.16
C ILE A 44 7.00 9.25 8.51
N PRO A 45 6.93 10.58 8.71
CA PRO A 45 5.86 11.40 8.13
C PRO A 45 5.91 11.53 6.61
N TYR A 46 7.08 11.38 5.98
CA TYR A 46 7.21 11.40 4.53
C TYR A 46 6.49 10.19 3.92
N GLY A 47 5.48 10.43 3.09
CA GLY A 47 4.64 9.41 2.48
C GLY A 47 3.78 8.58 3.45
N ALA A 48 3.70 8.98 4.72
CA ALA A 48 3.19 8.14 5.82
C ALA A 48 3.87 6.74 5.85
N THR A 49 5.17 6.72 5.58
CA THR A 49 5.91 5.50 5.22
C THR A 49 6.16 4.59 6.40
N LEU A 50 5.94 3.28 6.22
CA LEU A 50 6.43 2.21 7.09
C LEU A 50 7.91 1.95 6.80
N THR A 51 8.81 2.27 7.72
CA THR A 51 10.25 2.06 7.52
C THR A 51 10.71 0.66 7.93
N ASN A 52 10.07 0.08 8.94
CA ASN A 52 10.44 -1.21 9.51
C ASN A 52 9.21 -1.95 10.04
N LEU A 53 9.18 -3.27 9.87
CA LEU A 53 8.16 -4.14 10.44
C LEU A 53 8.83 -5.40 10.98
N TYR A 54 8.96 -5.45 12.30
CA TYR A 54 9.61 -6.55 13.00
C TYR A 54 8.59 -7.58 13.45
N VAL A 55 8.85 -8.85 13.14
CA VAL A 55 8.07 -10.02 13.57
C VAL A 55 8.99 -11.15 13.98
N LYS A 56 8.46 -12.15 14.69
CA LYS A 56 9.23 -13.31 15.17
C LYS A 56 9.42 -14.36 14.07
N ASP A 57 10.66 -14.77 13.84
CA ASP A 57 11.00 -15.94 13.03
C ASP A 57 10.83 -17.25 13.83
N LYS A 58 11.05 -18.40 13.18
CA LYS A 58 10.97 -19.74 13.80
C LYS A 58 11.99 -19.97 14.93
N ASN A 59 13.01 -19.12 15.03
CA ASN A 59 14.01 -19.16 16.09
C ASN A 59 13.70 -18.17 17.24
N GLY A 60 12.57 -17.45 17.17
CA GLY A 60 12.17 -16.44 18.15
C GLY A 60 12.89 -15.09 18.02
N GLN A 61 13.63 -14.86 16.92
CA GLN A 61 14.33 -13.61 16.67
C GLN A 61 13.40 -12.60 15.98
N ASP A 62 13.52 -11.32 16.36
CA ASP A 62 12.85 -10.25 15.62
C ASP A 62 13.59 -10.02 14.28
N ILE A 63 12.86 -10.17 13.18
CA ILE A 63 13.37 -9.89 11.84
C ILE A 63 12.51 -8.84 11.15
N ASP A 64 13.17 -7.91 10.46
CA ASP A 64 12.50 -6.87 9.68
C ASP A 64 12.08 -7.43 8.32
N VAL A 65 10.78 -7.54 8.09
CA VAL A 65 10.24 -8.26 6.91
C VAL A 65 9.84 -7.34 5.74
N VAL A 66 10.13 -6.04 5.84
CA VAL A 66 9.85 -5.07 4.78
C VAL A 66 11.11 -4.37 4.29
N LEU A 67 11.15 -3.97 3.02
CA LEU A 67 12.25 -3.17 2.48
C LEU A 67 12.20 -1.73 3.00
N GLY A 68 13.24 -0.93 2.71
CA GLY A 68 13.31 0.48 3.07
C GLY A 68 14.76 0.97 3.04
N TYR A 69 15.00 2.13 3.65
CA TYR A 69 16.34 2.69 3.80
C TYR A 69 16.74 2.79 5.27
N ASP A 70 18.03 2.63 5.56
CA ASP A 70 18.58 2.98 6.88
C ASP A 70 18.61 4.50 7.07
N ASP A 71 19.01 5.23 6.02
CA ASP A 71 19.07 6.69 6.02
C ASP A 71 17.69 7.30 5.70
N LEU A 72 17.08 7.93 6.70
CA LEU A 72 15.77 8.57 6.57
C LEU A 72 15.79 9.74 5.57
N ASP A 73 16.93 10.42 5.45
CA ASP A 73 17.09 11.55 4.53
C ASP A 73 17.09 11.11 3.06
N TRP A 74 17.28 9.81 2.80
CA TRP A 74 17.30 9.27 1.45
C TRP A 74 15.89 9.07 0.88
N TYR A 75 14.88 8.83 1.71
CA TYR A 75 13.48 8.66 1.27
C TYR A 75 12.99 9.77 0.32
N PRO A 76 13.20 11.07 0.60
CA PRO A 76 12.83 12.15 -0.33
C PRO A 76 13.85 12.43 -1.43
N LYS A 77 15.05 11.83 -1.38
CA LYS A 77 16.17 12.15 -2.28
C LYS A 77 16.41 11.07 -3.35
N ASP A 78 15.92 9.85 -3.13
CA ASP A 78 16.09 8.77 -4.10
C ASP A 78 15.46 9.16 -5.45
N PRO A 79 16.25 9.34 -6.52
CA PRO A 79 15.71 9.69 -7.83
C PRO A 79 14.83 8.58 -8.43
N GLY A 80 15.02 7.33 -8.01
CA GLY A 80 14.20 6.20 -8.44
C GLY A 80 12.85 6.11 -7.74
N HIS A 81 12.72 6.72 -6.54
CA HIS A 81 11.53 6.72 -5.67
C HIS A 81 10.62 5.49 -5.86
N PRO A 82 11.03 4.30 -5.40
CA PRO A 82 10.28 3.06 -5.60
C PRO A 82 9.01 2.98 -4.75
N VAL A 83 8.58 4.06 -4.10
CA VAL A 83 7.38 4.10 -3.23
C VAL A 83 7.49 3.08 -2.09
N TYR A 84 8.68 2.88 -1.51
CA TYR A 84 8.88 1.89 -0.45
C TYR A 84 7.93 2.11 0.73
N ASN A 85 6.91 1.26 0.82
CA ASN A 85 5.93 1.18 1.91
C ASN A 85 5.23 2.51 2.23
N ALA A 86 5.04 3.36 1.22
CA ALA A 86 4.30 4.61 1.34
C ALA A 86 2.86 4.44 0.83
N ILE A 87 2.05 5.50 0.96
CA ILE A 87 0.73 5.60 0.31
C ILE A 87 0.87 6.39 -0.99
N PRO A 88 0.85 5.74 -2.17
CA PRO A 88 0.72 6.45 -3.44
C PRO A 88 -0.74 6.89 -3.61
N GLY A 89 -0.95 8.21 -3.67
CA GLY A 89 -2.28 8.78 -3.84
C GLY A 89 -2.28 10.05 -4.69
N ARG A 90 -3.44 10.52 -5.14
CA ARG A 90 -4.78 10.10 -4.69
C ARG A 90 -5.39 8.90 -5.44
N TYR A 91 -4.78 8.51 -6.55
CA TYR A 91 -5.16 7.36 -7.36
C TYR A 91 -3.93 6.48 -7.59
N ALA A 92 -3.91 5.33 -6.91
CA ALA A 92 -2.88 4.30 -6.99
C ALA A 92 -2.95 3.55 -8.32
N ASN A 93 -1.85 2.88 -8.67
CA ASN A 93 -1.66 2.22 -9.96
C ASN A 93 -1.85 3.19 -11.15
N ARG A 94 -2.25 2.69 -12.31
CA ARG A 94 -2.25 3.45 -13.55
C ARG A 94 -3.61 4.01 -13.94
N VAL A 95 -3.57 5.15 -14.62
CA VAL A 95 -4.65 5.73 -15.44
C VAL A 95 -4.20 5.72 -16.89
N ALA A 96 -4.92 4.98 -17.74
CA ALA A 96 -4.59 4.81 -19.14
C ALA A 96 -4.60 6.15 -19.88
N ASN A 97 -3.60 6.36 -20.73
CA ASN A 97 -3.39 7.58 -21.51
C ASN A 97 -3.26 8.87 -20.69
N GLY A 98 -3.21 8.78 -19.35
CA GLY A 98 -3.28 9.94 -18.47
C GLY A 98 -4.56 10.73 -18.65
N GLU A 99 -5.70 10.06 -18.86
CA GLU A 99 -7.00 10.71 -19.05
C GLU A 99 -8.10 9.95 -18.30
N TYR A 100 -9.09 10.69 -17.81
CA TYR A 100 -10.30 10.12 -17.22
C TYR A 100 -11.50 11.04 -17.45
N THR A 101 -12.72 10.51 -17.38
CA THR A 101 -13.95 11.28 -17.63
C THR A 101 -14.88 11.25 -16.42
N ILE A 102 -15.36 12.42 -16.00
CA ILE A 102 -16.41 12.55 -14.97
C ILE A 102 -17.50 13.45 -15.53
N ASP A 103 -18.76 12.97 -15.48
CA ASP A 103 -19.95 13.71 -15.91
C ASP A 103 -19.82 14.30 -17.33
N GLY A 104 -19.20 13.53 -18.25
CA GLY A 104 -18.99 13.92 -19.65
C GLY A 104 -17.82 14.88 -19.89
N VAL A 105 -17.07 15.26 -18.86
CA VAL A 105 -15.87 16.10 -18.97
C VAL A 105 -14.62 15.24 -18.84
N THR A 106 -13.74 15.31 -19.84
CA THR A 106 -12.44 14.62 -19.84
C THR A 106 -11.36 15.49 -19.21
N TYR A 107 -10.64 14.92 -18.26
CA TYR A 107 -9.50 15.52 -17.57
C TYR A 107 -8.22 14.84 -18.04
N LYS A 108 -7.12 15.61 -18.07
CA LYS A 108 -5.79 15.10 -18.45
C LYS A 108 -4.85 15.20 -17.26
N THR A 109 -4.15 14.12 -16.98
CA THR A 109 -3.21 13.97 -15.87
C THR A 109 -1.77 13.93 -16.38
N GLU A 110 -0.81 14.14 -15.48
CA GLU A 110 0.62 14.02 -15.79
C GLU A 110 0.96 12.62 -16.30
N LYS A 111 1.69 12.54 -17.43
CA LYS A 111 2.19 11.28 -17.97
C LYS A 111 3.60 11.01 -17.44
N ASN A 112 3.68 10.35 -16.30
CA ASN A 112 4.96 9.99 -15.65
C ASN A 112 5.39 8.53 -15.91
N ASP A 113 4.57 7.73 -16.59
CA ASP A 113 4.87 6.34 -16.94
C ASP A 113 4.47 6.05 -18.39
N GLY A 114 5.38 6.42 -19.32
CA GLY A 114 5.11 6.35 -20.75
C GLY A 114 3.89 7.20 -21.14
N PRO A 115 2.87 6.62 -21.82
CA PRO A 115 1.66 7.36 -22.17
C PRO A 115 0.68 7.55 -21.00
N ASN A 116 0.94 6.92 -19.84
CA ASN A 116 0.00 6.77 -18.73
C ASN A 116 0.41 7.62 -17.51
N THR A 117 -0.54 7.76 -16.58
CA THR A 117 -0.24 8.28 -15.24
C THR A 117 -0.11 7.12 -14.28
N LEU A 118 1.03 6.99 -13.61
CA LEU A 118 1.26 6.02 -12.54
C LEU A 118 1.23 6.73 -11.19
N HIS A 119 0.46 6.19 -10.25
CA HIS A 119 0.36 6.66 -8.87
C HIS A 119 0.10 8.15 -8.76
N SER A 120 -0.71 8.74 -9.64
CA SER A 120 -1.03 10.19 -9.64
C SER A 120 0.14 11.15 -9.90
N GLY A 121 1.19 10.70 -10.59
CA GLY A 121 2.24 11.59 -11.08
C GLY A 121 3.41 11.80 -10.11
N THR A 122 4.25 12.79 -10.39
CA THR A 122 5.53 13.03 -9.69
C THR A 122 5.38 13.82 -8.39
N ASN A 123 4.20 14.35 -8.09
CA ASN A 123 3.88 15.03 -6.83
C ASN A 123 2.79 14.27 -6.03
N ASN A 124 2.73 12.96 -6.20
CA ASN A 124 1.76 12.12 -5.51
C ASN A 124 2.01 12.06 -3.99
N TRP A 125 1.10 11.43 -3.25
CA TRP A 125 1.14 11.48 -1.78
C TRP A 125 2.36 10.79 -1.14
N SER A 126 3.05 9.90 -1.87
CA SER A 126 4.30 9.29 -1.40
C SER A 126 5.49 10.25 -1.49
N PHE A 127 5.41 11.33 -2.27
CA PHE A 127 6.43 12.38 -2.37
C PHE A 127 6.25 13.52 -1.36
N ARG A 128 5.33 13.36 -0.41
CA ARG A 128 4.86 14.47 0.42
C ARG A 128 4.95 14.13 1.89
N TYR A 129 5.22 15.14 2.71
CA TYR A 129 5.08 15.02 4.15
C TYR A 129 3.60 15.03 4.55
N TRP A 130 3.24 14.10 5.41
CA TRP A 130 1.95 14.03 6.08
C TRP A 130 2.09 14.59 7.50
N ASP A 131 1.00 15.14 8.03
CA ASP A 131 0.95 15.58 9.42
C ASP A 131 0.70 14.37 10.32
N VAL A 132 1.54 14.18 11.33
CA VAL A 132 1.25 13.22 12.42
C VAL A 132 0.20 13.85 13.32
N THR A 133 -0.95 13.20 13.45
CA THR A 133 -2.13 13.78 14.14
C THR A 133 -2.51 13.05 15.41
N ALA A 134 -2.08 11.79 15.57
CA ALA A 134 -2.23 11.02 16.80
C ALA A 134 -1.14 9.95 16.88
N VAL A 135 -0.64 9.69 18.09
CA VAL A 135 0.30 8.61 18.39
C VAL A 135 -0.04 8.05 19.77
N SER A 136 0.05 6.74 19.88
CA SER A 136 -0.06 5.94 21.10
C SER A 136 0.94 4.78 21.02
N ASP A 137 1.01 3.93 22.05
CA ASP A 137 1.96 2.82 22.08
C ASP A 137 1.74 1.80 20.96
N ASP A 138 0.50 1.65 20.46
CA ASP A 138 0.10 0.63 19.49
C ASP A 138 -0.58 1.20 18.23
N SER A 139 -0.69 2.53 18.10
CA SER A 139 -1.32 3.17 16.93
C SER A 139 -0.77 4.55 16.61
N ILE A 140 -0.74 4.88 15.31
CA ILE A 140 -0.36 6.18 14.76
C ILE A 140 -1.29 6.59 13.62
N THR A 141 -1.67 7.86 13.57
CA THR A 141 -2.50 8.45 12.50
C THR A 141 -1.78 9.59 11.80
N PHE A 142 -1.69 9.48 10.48
CA PHE A 142 -1.20 10.54 9.59
C PHE A 142 -2.38 11.17 8.84
N SER A 143 -2.27 12.45 8.51
CA SER A 143 -3.24 13.15 7.67
C SER A 143 -2.57 13.97 6.59
N ILE A 144 -3.26 14.13 5.46
CA ILE A 144 -2.84 15.00 4.37
C ILE A 144 -4.03 15.77 3.81
N VAL A 145 -3.79 17.02 3.45
CA VAL A 145 -4.69 17.80 2.60
C VAL A 145 -4.07 17.88 1.23
N ASP A 146 -4.71 17.23 0.27
CA ASP A 146 -4.34 17.32 -1.12
C ASP A 146 -5.15 18.43 -1.81
N LYS A 147 -4.49 19.54 -2.14
CA LYS A 147 -5.16 20.66 -2.82
C LYS A 147 -5.55 20.24 -4.23
N SER A 148 -6.59 20.88 -4.77
CA SER A 148 -6.98 20.67 -6.17
C SER A 148 -5.78 20.85 -7.09
N ASN A 149 -5.56 19.88 -7.98
CA ASN A 149 -4.49 19.90 -8.97
C ASN A 149 -3.04 19.85 -8.41
N SER A 150 -2.83 19.44 -7.15
CA SER A 150 -1.45 19.23 -6.64
C SER A 150 -0.77 18.06 -7.37
N SER A 151 -1.50 16.95 -7.54
CA SER A 151 -1.25 16.00 -8.61
C SER A 151 -1.92 16.53 -9.88
N LEU A 152 -1.13 16.83 -10.91
CA LEU A 152 -1.61 17.48 -12.12
C LEU A 152 -2.73 16.66 -12.78
N GLY A 153 -3.86 17.32 -13.05
CA GLY A 153 -5.06 16.74 -13.64
C GLY A 153 -6.09 16.22 -12.65
N PHE A 154 -5.70 15.98 -11.39
CA PHE A 154 -6.61 15.53 -10.34
C PHE A 154 -7.25 16.73 -9.63
N LEU A 155 -8.45 17.10 -10.09
CA LEU A 155 -9.19 18.26 -9.54
C LEU A 155 -9.96 17.91 -8.26
N GLY A 156 -10.33 18.92 -7.50
CA GLY A 156 -11.00 18.79 -6.21
C GLY A 156 -10.01 18.67 -5.05
N ARG A 157 -10.35 19.26 -3.91
CA ARG A 157 -9.53 19.17 -2.70
C ARG A 157 -9.87 17.88 -1.96
N VAL A 158 -8.88 17.06 -1.66
CA VAL A 158 -9.08 15.81 -0.89
C VAL A 158 -8.48 15.98 0.51
N LYS A 159 -9.22 15.57 1.54
CA LYS A 159 -8.65 15.30 2.87
C LYS A 159 -8.54 13.80 3.03
N SER A 160 -7.36 13.31 3.40
CA SER A 160 -7.17 11.90 3.70
C SER A 160 -6.46 11.71 5.04
N SER A 161 -6.74 10.59 5.67
CA SER A 161 -5.98 10.09 6.81
C SER A 161 -5.70 8.61 6.65
N VAL A 162 -4.56 8.18 7.17
CA VAL A 162 -4.26 6.76 7.40
C VAL A 162 -4.01 6.56 8.88
N THR A 163 -4.62 5.52 9.44
CA THR A 163 -4.31 5.02 10.78
C THR A 163 -3.68 3.65 10.67
N TYR A 164 -2.49 3.52 11.23
CA TYR A 164 -1.83 2.25 11.46
C TYR A 164 -2.02 1.84 12.91
N SER A 165 -2.26 0.56 13.15
CA SER A 165 -2.28 -0.01 14.50
C SER A 165 -1.69 -1.42 14.52
N VAL A 166 -1.23 -1.84 15.69
CA VAL A 166 -0.73 -3.19 15.93
C VAL A 166 -1.43 -3.83 17.13
N THR A 167 -1.76 -5.11 17.04
CA THR A 167 -2.37 -5.89 18.13
C THR A 167 -2.08 -7.37 17.89
N ASP A 168 -1.54 -8.11 18.86
CA ASP A 168 -1.35 -9.57 18.79
C ASP A 168 -0.77 -10.09 17.46
N SER A 169 0.43 -9.63 17.08
CA SER A 169 1.07 -9.94 15.79
C SER A 169 0.29 -9.51 14.53
N THR A 170 -0.80 -8.76 14.66
CA THR A 170 -1.54 -8.17 13.54
C THR A 170 -1.17 -6.70 13.35
N TRP A 171 -0.82 -6.32 12.13
CA TRP A 171 -0.71 -4.93 11.68
C TRP A 171 -1.95 -4.55 10.87
N LYS A 172 -2.63 -3.47 11.26
CA LYS A 172 -3.85 -2.97 10.62
C LYS A 172 -3.61 -1.60 10.00
N ILE A 173 -4.24 -1.38 8.85
CA ILE A 173 -4.19 -0.18 8.04
C ILE A 173 -5.63 0.24 7.77
N LYS A 174 -5.96 1.49 8.08
CA LYS A 174 -7.25 2.09 7.73
C LYS A 174 -7.02 3.43 7.05
N ILE A 175 -7.39 3.54 5.79
CA ILE A 175 -7.28 4.75 5.00
C ILE A 175 -8.68 5.32 4.79
N THR A 176 -8.85 6.61 5.02
CA THR A 176 -10.10 7.34 4.70
C THR A 176 -9.80 8.56 3.85
N ALA A 177 -10.73 8.93 2.97
CA ALA A 177 -10.62 10.15 2.20
C ALA A 177 -11.99 10.78 1.89
N THR A 178 -12.02 12.11 1.77
CA THR A 178 -13.21 12.88 1.40
C THR A 178 -12.85 13.97 0.40
N SER A 179 -13.72 14.20 -0.59
CA SER A 179 -13.62 15.31 -1.55
C SER A 179 -14.87 16.20 -1.44
N PRO A 180 -14.90 17.16 -0.49
CA PRO A 180 -16.14 17.81 -0.10
C PRO A 180 -16.64 18.87 -1.09
N GLU A 181 -15.82 19.31 -2.05
CA GLU A 181 -16.21 20.34 -3.02
C GLU A 181 -16.54 19.79 -4.42
N GLN A 182 -15.89 18.70 -4.86
CA GLN A 182 -16.00 18.23 -6.24
C GLN A 182 -15.79 16.71 -6.33
N LYS A 183 -16.44 16.06 -7.30
CA LYS A 183 -16.12 14.68 -7.66
C LYS A 183 -14.67 14.55 -8.14
N THR A 184 -13.97 13.53 -7.67
CA THR A 184 -12.58 13.25 -8.04
C THR A 184 -12.30 11.74 -7.97
N PRO A 185 -11.36 11.21 -8.77
CA PRO A 185 -10.89 9.84 -8.59
C PRO A 185 -10.16 9.67 -7.26
N ILE A 186 -10.49 8.62 -6.51
CA ILE A 186 -9.79 8.18 -5.30
C ILE A 186 -9.64 6.66 -5.35
N LEU A 187 -8.39 6.21 -5.33
CA LEU A 187 -8.01 4.80 -5.25
C LEU A 187 -6.72 4.73 -4.43
N LEU A 188 -6.76 4.14 -3.24
CA LEU A 188 -5.64 4.21 -2.30
C LEU A 188 -5.20 2.81 -1.88
N THR A 189 -3.92 2.70 -1.56
CA THR A 189 -3.31 1.47 -1.06
C THR A 189 -2.09 1.79 -0.22
N GLN A 190 -1.54 0.75 0.41
CA GLN A 190 -0.27 0.78 1.10
C GLN A 190 0.73 -0.05 0.27
N HIS A 191 1.77 0.59 -0.28
CA HIS A 191 2.71 -0.03 -1.23
C HIS A 191 3.83 -0.83 -0.53
N THR A 192 3.45 -1.79 0.33
CA THR A 192 4.43 -2.51 1.17
C THR A 192 5.20 -3.55 0.38
N TYR A 193 6.53 -3.48 0.44
CA TYR A 193 7.46 -4.43 -0.15
C TYR A 193 7.92 -5.45 0.89
N PHE A 194 7.49 -6.70 0.74
CA PHE A 194 7.80 -7.79 1.64
C PHE A 194 9.03 -8.61 1.20
N ARG A 195 9.78 -9.05 2.21
CA ARG A 195 10.79 -10.10 2.18
C ARG A 195 10.78 -10.82 3.54
N LEU A 196 9.99 -11.89 3.66
CA LEU A 196 9.71 -12.53 4.97
C LEU A 196 10.89 -13.28 5.60
N ASP A 197 12.00 -13.49 4.89
CA ASP A 197 13.24 -14.03 5.46
C ASP A 197 14.26 -12.93 5.80
N ALA A 198 13.88 -11.65 5.66
CA ALA A 198 14.76 -10.51 5.88
C ALA A 198 16.06 -10.58 5.05
N PHE A 199 16.01 -11.16 3.84
CA PHE A 199 17.17 -11.40 2.97
C PHE A 199 18.26 -12.30 3.58
N LYS A 200 17.91 -13.15 4.57
CA LYS A 200 18.89 -13.97 5.30
C LYS A 200 19.16 -15.34 4.67
N ASP A 201 18.41 -15.76 3.66
CA ASP A 201 18.65 -17.02 2.96
C ASP A 201 19.87 -16.90 2.02
N PRO A 202 20.99 -17.61 2.29
CA PRO A 202 22.18 -17.53 1.45
C PRO A 202 22.04 -18.29 0.13
N SER A 203 21.01 -19.12 -0.04
CA SER A 203 20.81 -19.92 -1.25
C SER A 203 20.25 -19.11 -2.42
N THR A 204 19.60 -17.96 -2.15
CA THR A 204 18.95 -17.15 -3.16
C THR A 204 18.83 -15.67 -2.75
N GLU A 205 19.00 -14.77 -3.71
CA GLU A 205 18.65 -13.34 -3.54
C GLU A 205 17.23 -13.05 -4.07
N LYS A 206 16.54 -14.04 -4.64
CA LYS A 206 15.24 -13.90 -5.30
C LYS A 206 14.09 -14.29 -4.37
N ILE A 207 12.89 -13.75 -4.58
CA ILE A 207 11.68 -14.03 -3.77
C ILE A 207 11.04 -15.40 -4.10
N TRP A 208 11.64 -16.15 -5.03
CA TRP A 208 11.08 -17.35 -5.65
C TRP A 208 10.81 -18.52 -4.72
N ASP A 209 11.49 -18.56 -3.57
CA ASP A 209 11.33 -19.64 -2.59
C ASP A 209 10.31 -19.28 -1.48
N HIS A 210 9.73 -18.07 -1.52
CA HIS A 210 8.53 -17.74 -0.76
C HIS A 210 7.32 -18.42 -1.39
N THR A 211 6.34 -18.77 -0.56
CA THR A 211 5.08 -19.35 -0.99
C THR A 211 3.97 -18.32 -0.96
N LEU A 212 2.99 -18.49 -1.85
CA LEU A 212 1.84 -17.60 -2.00
C LEU A 212 0.57 -18.43 -2.22
N TYR A 213 -0.53 -18.01 -1.59
CA TYR A 213 -1.85 -18.60 -1.79
C TYR A 213 -2.94 -17.54 -1.79
N LEU A 214 -3.80 -17.51 -2.82
CA LEU A 214 -4.93 -16.59 -2.98
C LEU A 214 -6.24 -17.38 -3.23
N PRO A 215 -6.87 -17.96 -2.20
CA PRO A 215 -8.00 -18.89 -2.35
C PRO A 215 -9.21 -18.33 -3.11
N TYR A 216 -9.37 -17.00 -3.09
CA TYR A 216 -10.50 -16.29 -3.66
C TYR A 216 -10.17 -15.58 -4.98
N SER A 217 -9.01 -15.88 -5.57
CA SER A 217 -8.49 -15.15 -6.74
C SER A 217 -8.22 -16.02 -7.95
N LYS A 218 -9.27 -16.65 -8.45
CA LYS A 218 -9.23 -17.45 -9.68
C LYS A 218 -9.15 -16.59 -10.94
N ARG A 219 -9.49 -15.31 -10.83
CA ARG A 219 -9.51 -14.37 -11.96
C ARG A 219 -8.52 -13.23 -11.76
N TYR A 220 -7.95 -12.76 -12.85
CA TYR A 220 -7.01 -11.64 -12.88
C TYR A 220 -7.29 -10.74 -14.10
N LEU A 221 -6.83 -9.49 -14.03
CA LEU A 221 -6.90 -8.55 -15.15
C LEU A 221 -5.75 -8.82 -16.13
N GLU A 222 -6.08 -9.02 -17.40
CA GLU A 222 -5.08 -9.03 -18.46
C GLU A 222 -4.49 -7.62 -18.58
N ALA A 223 -3.16 -7.51 -18.50
CA ALA A 223 -2.44 -6.26 -18.67
C ALA A 223 -1.71 -6.23 -20.02
N ASP A 224 -1.63 -5.04 -20.61
CA ASP A 224 -0.83 -4.79 -21.80
C ASP A 224 0.66 -4.61 -21.47
N GLN A 225 1.46 -4.31 -22.50
CA GLN A 225 2.91 -4.13 -22.33
C GLN A 225 3.29 -2.92 -21.46
N ASN A 226 2.37 -1.96 -21.28
CA ASN A 226 2.52 -0.81 -20.39
C ASN A 226 1.90 -1.07 -19.00
N SER A 227 1.56 -2.32 -18.70
CA SER A 227 0.88 -2.73 -17.45
C SER A 227 -0.48 -2.06 -17.24
N ILE A 228 -1.18 -1.70 -18.32
CA ILE A 228 -2.56 -1.21 -18.30
C ILE A 228 -3.53 -2.37 -18.50
N PRO A 229 -4.60 -2.49 -17.72
CA PRO A 229 -5.65 -3.47 -17.98
C PRO A 229 -6.23 -3.33 -19.41
N THR A 230 -6.40 -4.44 -20.11
CA THR A 230 -6.94 -4.43 -21.49
C THR A 230 -8.48 -4.37 -21.53
N GLY A 231 -9.14 -4.36 -20.37
CA GLY A 231 -10.58 -4.61 -20.23
C GLY A 231 -10.95 -6.07 -19.97
N LYS A 232 -10.05 -7.03 -20.25
CA LYS A 232 -10.35 -8.46 -20.09
C LYS A 232 -10.06 -8.97 -18.67
N ILE A 233 -11.01 -9.71 -18.12
CA ILE A 233 -10.86 -10.50 -16.90
C ILE A 233 -10.65 -11.97 -17.31
N ILE A 234 -9.50 -12.53 -16.97
CA ILE A 234 -9.10 -13.90 -17.33
C ILE A 234 -9.31 -14.81 -16.13
N THR A 235 -9.82 -16.02 -16.35
CA THR A 235 -9.75 -17.10 -15.35
C THR A 235 -8.43 -17.84 -15.51
N ALA A 236 -7.62 -17.91 -14.46
CA ALA A 236 -6.38 -18.67 -14.47
C ALA A 236 -6.68 -20.15 -14.75
N ALA A 237 -5.99 -20.72 -15.74
CA ALA A 237 -6.07 -22.15 -15.98
C ALA A 237 -5.35 -22.89 -14.83
N PRO A 238 -5.80 -24.09 -14.45
CA PRO A 238 -5.13 -24.89 -13.42
C PRO A 238 -3.63 -25.01 -13.67
N SER A 239 -2.83 -24.72 -12.65
CA SER A 239 -1.35 -24.77 -12.70
C SER A 239 -0.69 -23.80 -13.68
N SER A 240 -1.42 -22.82 -14.22
CA SER A 240 -0.83 -21.75 -15.03
C SER A 240 0.01 -20.79 -14.17
N ILE A 241 0.87 -19.99 -14.81
CA ILE A 241 1.77 -19.02 -14.15
C ILE A 241 1.06 -18.13 -13.11
N ASN A 242 -0.19 -17.75 -13.39
CA ASN A 242 -0.99 -16.82 -12.58
C ASN A 242 -2.04 -17.54 -11.70
N ASP A 243 -2.01 -18.86 -11.61
CA ASP A 243 -2.89 -19.66 -10.75
C ASP A 243 -2.33 -19.82 -9.33
N PHE A 244 -2.60 -18.83 -8.49
CA PHE A 244 -2.32 -18.90 -7.05
C PHE A 244 -3.53 -19.35 -6.21
N ALA A 245 -4.65 -19.69 -6.86
CA ALA A 245 -5.90 -20.00 -6.17
C ALA A 245 -6.12 -21.50 -5.98
N SER A 246 -5.58 -22.34 -6.88
CA SER A 246 -5.84 -23.77 -6.86
C SER A 246 -5.13 -24.51 -5.73
N GLU A 247 -3.88 -24.17 -5.43
CA GLU A 247 -3.05 -24.90 -4.48
C GLU A 247 -2.52 -23.98 -3.37
N PRO A 248 -2.60 -24.39 -2.09
CA PRO A 248 -1.98 -23.65 -1.00
C PRO A 248 -0.46 -23.72 -1.09
N ASP A 249 0.19 -22.69 -0.55
CA ASP A 249 1.65 -22.63 -0.39
C ASP A 249 2.46 -22.84 -1.69
N LEU A 250 1.92 -22.41 -2.82
CA LEU A 250 2.62 -22.49 -4.11
C LEU A 250 3.83 -21.56 -4.13
N LEU A 251 4.99 -22.06 -4.54
CA LEU A 251 6.19 -21.23 -4.69
C LEU A 251 5.94 -20.07 -5.66
N LEU A 252 6.34 -18.85 -5.31
CA LEU A 252 6.32 -17.73 -6.24
C LEU A 252 7.14 -18.03 -7.51
N GLY A 253 8.21 -18.82 -7.39
CA GLY A 253 9.01 -19.28 -8.51
C GLY A 253 8.52 -20.55 -9.22
N HIS A 254 7.29 -21.04 -8.96
CA HIS A 254 6.83 -22.35 -9.48
C HIS A 254 6.95 -22.47 -11.01
N SER A 255 6.75 -21.36 -11.73
CA SER A 255 6.84 -21.30 -13.19
C SER A 255 8.11 -20.62 -13.71
N LYS A 256 9.17 -20.44 -12.89
CA LYS A 256 10.40 -19.70 -13.30
C LYS A 256 11.13 -20.28 -14.52
N ASN A 257 10.89 -21.56 -14.82
CA ASN A 257 11.47 -22.25 -15.98
C ASN A 257 10.53 -22.26 -17.21
N ASP A 258 9.31 -21.73 -17.09
CA ASP A 258 8.39 -21.54 -18.22
C ASP A 258 8.89 -20.34 -19.05
N PRO A 259 9.07 -20.48 -20.38
CA PRO A 259 9.45 -19.37 -21.25
C PRO A 259 8.53 -18.15 -21.16
N ALA A 260 7.24 -18.33 -20.85
CA ALA A 260 6.26 -17.26 -20.70
C ALA A 260 6.32 -16.55 -19.33
N PHE A 261 7.07 -17.08 -18.35
CA PHE A 261 7.30 -16.40 -17.08
C PHE A 261 8.11 -15.12 -17.28
N ALA A 262 9.08 -15.17 -18.20
CA ALA A 262 9.70 -13.96 -18.73
C ALA A 262 8.67 -13.19 -19.57
N GLY A 263 8.35 -11.97 -19.16
CA GLY A 263 7.31 -11.13 -19.78
C GLY A 263 5.92 -11.24 -19.18
N ASN A 264 5.66 -12.15 -18.22
CA ASN A 264 4.37 -12.21 -17.53
C ASN A 264 4.03 -10.90 -16.78
N CYS A 265 5.04 -10.15 -16.37
CA CYS A 265 4.94 -8.82 -15.77
C CYS A 265 4.96 -7.65 -16.79
N GLY A 266 4.85 -7.93 -18.09
CA GLY A 266 4.85 -6.95 -19.19
C GLY A 266 6.25 -6.63 -19.76
N ALA A 267 6.46 -5.36 -20.13
CA ALA A 267 7.76 -4.81 -20.56
C ALA A 267 8.40 -5.47 -21.78
N ASN A 268 7.60 -5.91 -22.77
CA ASN A 268 8.05 -6.59 -23.99
C ASN A 268 8.96 -7.80 -23.71
N GLY A 269 8.71 -8.53 -22.62
CA GLY A 269 9.50 -9.71 -22.25
C GLY A 269 10.77 -9.40 -21.45
N ALA A 270 11.06 -8.12 -21.15
CA ALA A 270 12.27 -7.73 -20.42
C ALA A 270 12.18 -7.93 -18.89
N CYS A 271 11.00 -8.25 -18.38
CA CYS A 271 10.76 -8.46 -16.96
C CYS A 271 10.63 -9.97 -16.63
N GLU A 272 10.83 -10.31 -15.36
CA GLU A 272 10.71 -11.67 -14.84
C GLU A 272 9.82 -11.65 -13.58
N GLY A 273 8.69 -12.37 -13.62
CA GLY A 273 7.78 -12.52 -12.49
C GLY A 273 6.40 -11.88 -12.68
N TYR A 274 5.95 -11.14 -11.68
CA TYR A 274 4.57 -10.69 -11.53
C TYR A 274 4.47 -9.17 -11.44
N ASN A 275 3.51 -8.61 -12.16
CA ASN A 275 3.11 -7.21 -12.11
C ASN A 275 1.65 -7.14 -12.61
N GLY A 276 0.75 -7.76 -11.86
CA GLY A 276 -0.63 -8.01 -12.27
C GLY A 276 -1.62 -7.80 -11.14
N TYR A 277 -2.91 -7.83 -11.48
CA TYR A 277 -4.01 -7.62 -10.54
C TYR A 277 -4.91 -8.86 -10.47
N TRP A 278 -5.07 -9.41 -9.27
CA TRP A 278 -5.91 -10.57 -8.98
C TRP A 278 -7.18 -10.12 -8.28
N LEU A 279 -8.34 -10.55 -8.78
CA LEU A 279 -9.64 -10.24 -8.20
C LEU A 279 -9.83 -11.06 -6.93
N ILE A 280 -10.47 -10.50 -5.90
CA ILE A 280 -10.92 -11.23 -4.72
C ILE A 280 -12.43 -11.39 -4.82
N GLU A 281 -12.89 -12.63 -4.94
CA GLU A 281 -14.27 -12.93 -5.29
C GLU A 281 -14.86 -13.96 -4.34
N ASP A 282 -16.14 -13.77 -3.98
CA ASP A 282 -16.89 -14.67 -3.09
C ASP A 282 -16.18 -14.95 -1.74
N ALA A 283 -15.28 -14.07 -1.33
CA ALA A 283 -14.60 -14.16 -0.04
C ALA A 283 -15.62 -13.90 1.10
N PRO A 284 -15.73 -14.80 2.09
CA PRO A 284 -16.51 -14.54 3.28
C PRO A 284 -16.00 -13.29 4.00
N LYS A 285 -16.89 -12.65 4.77
CA LYS A 285 -16.49 -11.56 5.65
C LYS A 285 -15.36 -12.03 6.57
N ASP A 286 -14.32 -11.20 6.72
CA ASP A 286 -13.14 -11.45 7.56
C ASP A 286 -12.28 -12.66 7.12
N ALA A 287 -12.44 -13.15 5.89
CA ALA A 287 -11.61 -14.21 5.34
C ALA A 287 -10.16 -13.76 5.12
N VAL A 288 -9.22 -14.71 5.27
CA VAL A 288 -7.85 -14.52 4.78
C VAL A 288 -7.88 -14.68 3.27
N VAL A 289 -7.55 -13.60 2.56
CA VAL A 289 -7.63 -13.54 1.09
C VAL A 289 -6.30 -13.84 0.41
N LEU A 290 -5.21 -13.70 1.14
CA LEU A 290 -3.86 -14.00 0.67
C LEU A 290 -2.99 -14.46 1.84
N THR A 291 -2.20 -15.49 1.61
CA THR A 291 -1.15 -15.95 2.52
C THR A 291 0.19 -15.89 1.80
N LEU A 292 1.17 -15.18 2.37
CA LEU A 292 2.56 -15.16 1.94
C LEU A 292 3.39 -15.85 3.03
N ALA A 293 4.30 -16.76 2.69
CA ALA A 293 5.19 -17.37 3.68
C ALA A 293 6.63 -17.54 3.19
N SER A 294 7.56 -17.67 4.13
CA SER A 294 8.94 -18.05 3.86
C SER A 294 9.29 -19.32 4.63
N PRO A 295 9.48 -20.46 3.94
CA PRO A 295 9.98 -21.68 4.58
C PRO A 295 11.33 -21.50 5.29
N PHE A 296 12.18 -20.60 4.80
CA PHE A 296 13.48 -20.31 5.41
C PHE A 296 13.34 -19.74 6.82
N SER A 297 12.65 -18.61 6.99
CA SER A 297 12.44 -18.00 8.31
C SER A 297 11.33 -18.66 9.11
N GLY A 298 10.45 -19.41 8.46
CA GLY A 298 9.21 -19.94 9.01
C GLY A 298 8.12 -18.90 9.19
N VAL A 299 8.33 -17.64 8.78
CA VAL A 299 7.34 -16.57 8.92
C VAL A 299 6.23 -16.74 7.88
N LYS A 300 4.99 -16.62 8.35
CA LYS A 300 3.77 -16.55 7.54
C LYS A 300 3.07 -15.21 7.79
N ALA A 301 2.54 -14.61 6.73
CA ALA A 301 1.79 -13.36 6.74
C ALA A 301 0.43 -13.56 6.03
N GLU A 302 -0.66 -13.32 6.76
CA GLU A 302 -2.04 -13.52 6.31
C GLU A 302 -2.75 -12.17 6.13
N LEU A 303 -3.22 -11.90 4.91
CA LEU A 303 -3.91 -10.68 4.53
C LEU A 303 -5.43 -10.84 4.66
N LYS A 304 -6.07 -9.85 5.27
CA LYS A 304 -7.51 -9.58 5.18
C LYS A 304 -7.72 -8.17 4.66
N THR A 305 -8.69 -7.96 3.79
CA THR A 305 -8.99 -6.63 3.22
C THR A 305 -10.46 -6.52 2.82
N ASP A 306 -10.97 -5.28 2.79
CA ASP A 306 -12.28 -4.94 2.21
C ASP A 306 -12.22 -4.60 0.72
N GLN A 307 -11.02 -4.63 0.13
CA GLN A 307 -10.79 -4.31 -1.27
C GLN A 307 -11.09 -5.51 -2.19
N PRO A 308 -11.53 -5.28 -3.44
CA PRO A 308 -11.99 -6.33 -4.35
C PRO A 308 -10.84 -7.03 -5.09
N GLY A 309 -9.59 -6.78 -4.72
CA GLY A 309 -8.44 -7.41 -5.35
C GLY A 309 -7.11 -6.90 -4.81
N VAL A 310 -6.04 -7.47 -5.35
CA VAL A 310 -4.66 -7.18 -4.98
C VAL A 310 -3.77 -7.08 -6.22
N VAL A 311 -2.84 -6.14 -6.22
CA VAL A 311 -1.68 -6.17 -7.12
C VAL A 311 -0.58 -7.03 -6.50
N LEU A 312 0.03 -7.88 -7.32
CA LEU A 312 1.28 -8.53 -7.01
C LEU A 312 2.37 -7.98 -7.92
N TYR A 313 3.37 -7.34 -7.32
CA TYR A 313 4.53 -6.78 -8.02
C TYR A 313 5.81 -7.40 -7.46
N SER A 314 6.42 -8.33 -8.20
CA SER A 314 7.62 -9.04 -7.76
C SER A 314 8.90 -8.26 -8.04
N CYS A 315 8.94 -6.95 -7.77
CA CYS A 315 10.16 -6.13 -7.81
C CYS A 315 10.99 -6.25 -9.10
N ASN A 316 10.34 -6.46 -10.26
CA ASN A 316 11.04 -6.78 -11.51
C ASN A 316 11.85 -5.60 -12.08
N TRP A 317 11.66 -4.38 -11.55
CA TRP A 317 12.39 -3.17 -11.97
C TRP A 317 13.56 -2.78 -11.06
N MET A 318 13.76 -3.49 -9.95
CA MET A 318 14.93 -3.26 -9.09
C MET A 318 16.21 -3.65 -9.85
N ASP A 319 17.22 -2.79 -9.80
CA ASP A 319 18.46 -2.92 -10.58
C ASP A 319 19.73 -3.11 -9.73
N GLY A 320 19.58 -3.16 -8.40
CA GLY A 320 20.71 -3.27 -7.47
C GLY A 320 21.34 -1.94 -7.07
N SER A 321 20.76 -0.79 -7.47
CA SER A 321 21.19 0.53 -7.01
C SER A 321 21.02 0.70 -5.49
N ASN A 322 19.91 0.19 -4.95
CA ASN A 322 19.58 0.27 -3.53
C ASN A 322 20.25 -0.85 -2.71
N SER A 323 20.72 -0.49 -1.52
CA SER A 323 21.24 -1.46 -0.55
C SER A 323 20.10 -2.10 0.24
N VAL A 324 20.26 -3.37 0.61
CA VAL A 324 19.48 -4.00 1.68
C VAL A 324 19.80 -3.29 2.99
N LYS A 325 18.80 -3.09 3.86
CA LYS A 325 18.99 -2.43 5.17
C LYS A 325 20.03 -3.19 6.01
N SER A 326 20.74 -2.46 6.86
CA SER A 326 21.79 -2.98 7.73
C SER A 326 21.34 -4.07 8.72
N ASN A 327 20.04 -4.10 9.05
CA ASN A 327 19.41 -5.10 9.91
C ASN A 327 18.87 -6.34 9.15
N GLN A 328 19.06 -6.38 7.83
CA GLN A 328 18.67 -7.44 6.90
C GLN A 328 19.93 -7.99 6.19
N GLY A 329 19.75 -9.05 5.40
CA GLY A 329 20.82 -9.65 4.60
C GLY A 329 21.62 -10.72 5.35
N PHE A 330 22.38 -11.51 4.59
CA PHE A 330 23.33 -12.52 5.11
C PHE A 330 24.79 -12.12 4.89
N LYS A 331 25.05 -11.07 4.11
CA LYS A 331 26.38 -10.53 3.82
C LYS A 331 26.35 -9.01 3.84
N LYS A 332 27.52 -8.41 4.07
CA LYS A 332 27.69 -6.95 4.04
C LYS A 332 27.42 -6.41 2.63
N ASP A 333 26.83 -5.22 2.56
CA ASP A 333 26.63 -4.44 1.32
C ASP A 333 25.77 -5.14 0.25
N GLN A 334 24.89 -6.07 0.67
CA GLN A 334 23.93 -6.74 -0.20
C GLN A 334 22.98 -5.72 -0.85
N LYS A 335 22.56 -5.99 -2.09
CA LYS A 335 21.76 -5.08 -2.91
C LYS A 335 20.34 -5.62 -3.12
N VAL A 336 19.38 -4.70 -3.26
CA VAL A 336 18.02 -5.03 -3.68
C VAL A 336 18.02 -5.21 -5.20
N VAL A 337 18.12 -6.47 -5.63
CA VAL A 337 18.19 -6.83 -7.05
C VAL A 337 16.81 -7.14 -7.63
N ARG A 338 16.72 -7.25 -8.96
CA ARG A 338 15.52 -7.66 -9.68
C ARG A 338 14.89 -8.89 -9.03
N SER A 339 13.59 -8.83 -8.78
CA SER A 339 12.80 -9.95 -8.27
C SER A 339 13.25 -10.53 -6.93
N SER A 340 13.78 -9.66 -6.07
CA SER A 340 14.22 -10.00 -4.72
C SER A 340 13.15 -9.82 -3.65
N CYS A 341 12.03 -9.16 -3.98
CA CYS A 341 10.92 -8.87 -3.08
C CYS A 341 9.57 -9.00 -3.79
N ILE A 342 8.49 -8.81 -3.04
CA ILE A 342 7.13 -8.67 -3.58
C ILE A 342 6.41 -7.50 -2.90
N ALA A 343 5.86 -6.58 -3.68
CA ALA A 343 4.86 -5.65 -3.19
C ALA A 343 3.47 -6.23 -3.38
N ILE A 344 2.63 -6.09 -2.35
CA ILE A 344 1.25 -6.56 -2.34
C ILE A 344 0.35 -5.38 -1.97
N GLU A 345 -0.47 -4.95 -2.92
CA GLU A 345 -1.27 -3.73 -2.81
C GLU A 345 -2.75 -4.07 -2.88
N ALA A 346 -3.47 -3.99 -1.76
CA ALA A 346 -4.92 -4.17 -1.74
C ALA A 346 -5.61 -2.87 -2.12
N HIS A 347 -6.37 -2.87 -3.22
CA HIS A 347 -7.16 -1.74 -3.71
C HIS A 347 -8.19 -2.20 -4.74
N ASP A 348 -9.02 -1.28 -5.23
CA ASP A 348 -9.93 -1.49 -6.36
C ASP A 348 -9.20 -1.65 -7.71
N TYR A 349 -9.92 -1.89 -8.79
CA TYR A 349 -9.37 -2.28 -10.09
C TYR A 349 -8.55 -1.11 -10.67
N PRO A 350 -7.27 -1.32 -11.04
CA PRO A 350 -6.49 -0.35 -11.80
C PRO A 350 -7.26 0.13 -13.02
N ASP A 351 -7.14 1.42 -13.34
CA ASP A 351 -7.84 2.05 -14.46
C ASP A 351 -9.38 1.84 -14.49
N GLY A 352 -10.00 1.39 -13.39
CA GLY A 352 -11.45 1.13 -13.35
C GLY A 352 -12.32 2.36 -13.64
N ILE A 353 -11.79 3.58 -13.45
CA ILE A 353 -12.42 4.83 -13.87
C ILE A 353 -12.60 4.96 -15.39
N ASN A 354 -11.83 4.22 -16.19
CA ASN A 354 -11.91 4.17 -17.64
C ASN A 354 -12.60 2.90 -18.17
N HIS A 355 -13.03 2.01 -17.28
CA HIS A 355 -13.73 0.75 -17.57
C HIS A 355 -15.11 0.70 -16.91
N PRO A 356 -16.07 1.56 -17.34
CA PRO A 356 -17.41 1.64 -16.76
C PRO A 356 -18.17 0.30 -16.79
N GLU A 357 -17.86 -0.58 -17.74
CA GLU A 357 -18.44 -1.91 -17.88
C GLU A 357 -18.17 -2.83 -16.69
N TRP A 358 -17.16 -2.53 -15.85
CA TRP A 358 -16.89 -3.27 -14.62
C TRP A 358 -17.77 -2.83 -13.44
N GLY A 359 -18.54 -1.74 -13.57
CA GLY A 359 -19.44 -1.26 -12.52
C GLY A 359 -18.71 -0.72 -11.28
N ARG A 360 -17.45 -0.28 -11.41
CA ARG A 360 -16.61 0.20 -10.29
C ARG A 360 -16.58 1.72 -10.13
N LEU A 361 -17.23 2.50 -10.99
CA LEU A 361 -17.17 3.97 -10.95
C LEU A 361 -17.57 4.56 -9.58
N ASP A 362 -18.65 4.08 -8.97
CA ASP A 362 -19.12 4.54 -7.65
C ASP A 362 -18.21 4.10 -6.48
N LYS A 363 -17.18 3.30 -6.77
CA LYS A 363 -16.13 2.87 -5.84
C LYS A 363 -14.79 3.57 -6.09
N GLN A 364 -14.68 4.36 -7.16
CA GLN A 364 -13.45 5.05 -7.54
C GLN A 364 -13.62 6.55 -7.75
N ILE A 365 -14.85 7.06 -7.94
CA ILE A 365 -15.16 8.49 -8.04
C ILE A 365 -15.94 8.94 -6.80
N PHE A 366 -15.38 9.88 -6.05
CA PHE A 366 -15.96 10.38 -4.80
C PHE A 366 -16.15 11.89 -4.84
N GLY A 367 -17.27 12.36 -4.32
CA GLY A 367 -17.61 13.78 -4.23
C GLY A 367 -18.26 14.18 -2.90
N PRO A 368 -18.96 15.33 -2.87
CA PRO A 368 -19.55 15.87 -1.66
C PRO A 368 -20.48 14.88 -0.95
N GLY A 369 -20.31 14.73 0.36
CA GLY A 369 -21.12 13.82 1.20
C GLY A 369 -20.69 12.35 1.18
N GLN A 370 -19.72 11.97 0.33
CA GLN A 370 -19.19 10.60 0.27
C GLN A 370 -17.87 10.49 1.03
N THR A 371 -17.61 9.31 1.60
CA THR A 371 -16.35 8.95 2.26
C THR A 371 -15.79 7.69 1.62
N TYR A 372 -14.55 7.77 1.14
CA TYR A 372 -13.76 6.60 0.77
C TYR A 372 -13.22 5.94 2.04
N THR A 373 -13.26 4.61 2.08
CA THR A 373 -12.64 3.79 3.12
C THR A 373 -11.92 2.62 2.49
N GLN A 374 -10.74 2.31 3.02
CA GLN A 374 -9.99 1.11 2.73
C GLN A 374 -9.45 0.56 4.04
N GLU A 375 -9.69 -0.73 4.28
CA GLU A 375 -9.24 -1.42 5.48
C GLU A 375 -8.48 -2.69 5.10
N THR A 376 -7.32 -2.86 5.71
CA THR A 376 -6.46 -4.03 5.48
C THR A 376 -5.77 -4.43 6.77
N SER A 377 -5.58 -5.73 6.99
CA SER A 377 -4.78 -6.24 8.08
C SER A 377 -3.88 -7.39 7.65
N TRP A 378 -2.65 -7.38 8.15
CA TRP A 378 -1.67 -8.46 8.02
C TRP A 378 -1.46 -9.11 9.37
N THR A 379 -1.75 -10.40 9.50
CA THR A 379 -1.46 -11.18 10.71
C THR A 379 -0.24 -12.05 10.49
N PHE A 380 0.75 -11.90 11.36
CA PHE A 380 2.01 -12.63 11.27
C PHE A 380 2.04 -13.79 12.24
N GLY A 381 2.56 -14.92 11.78
CA GLY A 381 2.71 -16.14 12.57
C GLY A 381 3.81 -17.02 11.98
N LEU A 382 3.81 -18.29 12.40
CA LEU A 382 4.69 -19.30 11.84
C LEU A 382 3.89 -20.24 10.92
N ILE A 383 4.60 -20.85 9.96
CA ILE A 383 4.07 -21.92 9.08
C ILE A 383 3.62 -23.13 9.91
#